data_AF-A0A3B9AQA8-F1
#
_entry.id   AF-A0A3B9AQA8-F1
#
_cell.length_a   1.000
_cell.length_b   1.000
_cell.length_c   1.000
_cell.angle_alpha   90.00
_cell.angle_beta   90.00
_cell.angle_gamma   90.00
#
_symmetry.space_group_name_H-M   'P 1'
#
loop_
_entity.id
_entity.type
_entity.pdbx_description
1 polymer ?
#
loop_
_entity_poly.entity_id
_entity_poly.type
_entity_poly.pdbx_seq_one_letter_code
_entity_poly.pdbx_strand_id
1 'polypeptide(L)'
;MRKSFFFLLLLSTFTFSSCDVLQEVANQALSEPSLAEIGQGLKEALKNGISKGADALSQRDGYYKSAYKILLPADVRKVTDKLKNVP
;
A
#
# COMPACT_ATOMS: atom_id res chain seq x y z
N MET A 1 -13.31 -43.42 -29.61
CA MET A 1 -12.71 -42.07 -29.71
C MET A 1 -13.73 -40.94 -29.93
N ARG A 2 -14.79 -41.10 -30.76
CA ARG A 2 -15.83 -40.07 -30.96
C ARG A 2 -16.62 -39.68 -29.69
N LYS A 3 -16.94 -40.63 -28.80
CA LYS A 3 -17.68 -40.39 -27.55
C LYS A 3 -16.87 -39.63 -26.49
N SER A 4 -15.56 -39.87 -26.42
CA SER A 4 -14.66 -39.19 -25.49
C SER A 4 -14.35 -37.75 -25.94
N PHE A 5 -14.27 -37.52 -27.26
CA PHE A 5 -14.19 -36.17 -27.82
C PHE A 5 -15.45 -35.33 -27.53
N PHE A 6 -16.64 -35.94 -27.62
CA PHE A 6 -17.91 -35.27 -27.26
C PHE A 6 -17.98 -34.92 -25.76
N PHE A 7 -17.44 -35.78 -24.89
CA PHE A 7 -17.39 -35.54 -23.44
C PHE A 7 -16.39 -34.42 -23.08
N LEU A 8 -15.26 -34.34 -23.79
CA LEU A 8 -14.26 -33.27 -23.64
C LEU A 8 -14.80 -31.91 -24.11
N LEU A 9 -15.58 -31.89 -25.20
CA LEU A 9 -16.24 -30.69 -25.73
C LEU A 9 -17.31 -30.16 -24.75
N LEU A 10 -18.08 -31.05 -24.13
CA LEU A 10 -19.13 -30.71 -23.16
C LEU A 10 -18.56 -30.19 -21.82
N LEU A 11 -17.39 -30.71 -21.40
CA LEU A 11 -16.69 -30.25 -20.21
C LEU A 11 -16.05 -28.86 -20.41
N SER A 12 -15.66 -28.54 -21.65
CA SER A 12 -15.08 -27.24 -22.03
C SER A 12 -16.11 -26.10 -22.05
N THR A 13 -17.40 -26.38 -22.27
CA THR A 13 -18.45 -25.35 -22.23
C THR A 13 -18.86 -24.99 -20.80
N PHE A 14 -18.60 -25.87 -19.83
CA PHE A 14 -18.91 -25.62 -18.42
C PHE A 14 -17.93 -24.63 -17.75
N THR A 15 -16.70 -24.52 -18.27
CA THR A 15 -15.69 -23.58 -17.76
C THR A 15 -15.85 -22.16 -18.30
N PHE A 16 -16.63 -21.97 -19.37
CA PHE A 16 -16.88 -20.65 -19.96
C PHE A 16 -17.92 -19.81 -19.20
N SER A 17 -18.80 -20.43 -18.40
CA SER A 17 -19.81 -19.71 -17.60
C SER A 17 -19.23 -18.85 -16.46
N SER A 18 -17.93 -18.94 -16.17
CA SER A 18 -17.27 -18.11 -15.16
C SER A 18 -16.70 -16.78 -15.71
N CYS A 19 -16.74 -16.58 -17.03
CA CYS A 19 -16.17 -15.37 -17.64
C CYS A 19 -17.07 -14.13 -17.45
N ASP A 20 -18.38 -14.31 -17.27
CA ASP A 20 -19.34 -13.21 -17.11
C ASP A 20 -19.08 -12.38 -15.84
N VAL A 21 -18.76 -13.03 -14.71
CA VAL A 21 -18.47 -12.33 -13.44
C VAL A 21 -17.19 -11.49 -13.56
N LEU A 22 -16.16 -12.01 -14.22
CA LEU A 22 -14.92 -11.28 -14.43
C LEU A 22 -15.12 -10.09 -15.38
N GLN A 23 -15.94 -10.27 -16.42
CA GLN A 23 -16.29 -9.21 -17.36
C GLN A 23 -17.06 -8.08 -16.67
N GLU A 24 -17.99 -8.41 -15.76
CA GLU A 24 -18.75 -7.43 -14.97
C GLU A 24 -17.84 -6.65 -14.01
N VAL A 25 -16.98 -7.34 -13.25
CA VAL A 25 -16.02 -6.69 -12.36
C VAL A 25 -15.00 -5.85 -13.14
N ALA A 26 -14.56 -6.32 -14.31
CA ALA A 26 -13.67 -5.55 -15.17
C ALA A 26 -14.34 -4.26 -15.67
N ASN A 27 -15.61 -4.32 -16.11
CA ASN A 27 -16.35 -3.13 -16.52
C ASN A 27 -16.54 -2.14 -15.36
N GLN A 28 -16.74 -2.65 -14.14
CA GLN A 28 -16.89 -1.83 -12.94
C GLN A 28 -15.56 -1.20 -12.49
N ALA A 29 -14.45 -1.93 -12.63
CA ALA A 29 -13.10 -1.44 -12.33
C ALA A 29 -12.55 -0.46 -13.39
N LEU A 30 -13.02 -0.56 -14.64
CA LEU A 30 -12.70 0.37 -15.73
C LEU A 30 -13.56 1.64 -15.71
N SER A 31 -14.60 1.67 -14.89
CA SER A 31 -15.42 2.87 -14.70
C SER A 31 -14.65 3.89 -13.86
N GLU A 32 -14.80 5.18 -14.19
CA GLU A 32 -14.18 6.23 -13.39
C GLU A 32 -14.69 6.18 -11.94
N PRO A 33 -13.80 6.12 -10.94
CA PRO A 33 -14.20 6.06 -9.55
C PRO A 33 -14.90 7.36 -9.17
N SER A 34 -15.92 7.25 -8.33
CA SER A 34 -16.61 8.41 -7.77
C SER A 34 -15.66 9.24 -6.89
N LEU A 35 -15.96 10.53 -6.72
CA LEU A 35 -15.18 11.41 -5.83
C LEU A 35 -15.10 10.86 -4.39
N ALA A 36 -16.14 10.16 -3.93
CA ALA A 36 -16.17 9.53 -2.62
C ALA A 36 -15.17 8.37 -2.53
N GLU A 37 -15.11 7.50 -3.54
CA GLU A 37 -14.16 6.38 -3.61
C GLU A 37 -12.72 6.88 -3.73
N ILE A 38 -12.49 7.94 -4.53
CA ILE A 38 -11.18 8.59 -4.61
C ILE A 38 -10.76 9.13 -3.24
N GLY A 39 -11.66 9.85 -2.55
CA GLY A 39 -11.39 10.40 -1.22
C GLY A 39 -11.07 9.31 -0.19
N GLN A 40 -11.82 8.20 -0.21
CA GLN A 40 -11.58 7.05 0.66
C GLN A 40 -10.25 6.36 0.33
N GLY A 41 -9.95 6.16 -0.95
CA GLY A 41 -8.69 5.57 -1.41
C GLY A 41 -7.48 6.40 -1.00
N LEU A 42 -7.53 7.72 -1.18
CA LEU A 42 -6.48 8.63 -0.73
C LEU A 42 -6.31 8.60 0.79
N LYS A 43 -7.41 8.58 1.55
CA LYS A 43 -7.37 8.48 3.02
C LYS A 43 -6.68 7.21 3.48
N GLU A 44 -7.03 6.06 2.90
CA GLU A 44 -6.41 4.78 3.25
C GLU A 44 -4.94 4.73 2.82
N ALA A 45 -4.60 5.25 1.63
CA ALA A 45 -3.22 5.37 1.18
C ALA A 45 -2.36 6.23 2.13
N LEU A 46 -2.89 7.37 2.58
CA LEU A 46 -2.22 8.24 3.55
C LEU A 46 -2.07 7.56 4.91
N LYS A 47 -3.11 6.90 5.41
CA LYS A 47 -3.06 6.15 6.68
C LYS A 47 -1.98 5.08 6.65
N ASN A 48 -1.93 4.30 5.57
CA ASN A 48 -0.92 3.26 5.38
C ASN A 48 0.49 3.84 5.22
N GLY A 49 0.62 4.96 4.49
CA GLY A 49 1.90 5.66 4.31
C GLY A 49 2.46 6.20 5.62
N ILE A 50 1.61 6.87 6.42
CA ILE A 50 1.99 7.42 7.71
C ILE A 50 2.36 6.30 8.69
N SER A 51 1.55 5.23 8.78
CA SER A 51 1.87 4.09 9.67
C SER A 51 3.22 3.49 9.32
N LYS A 52 3.44 3.13 8.05
CA LYS A 52 4.71 2.55 7.59
C LYS A 52 5.90 3.48 7.81
N GLY A 53 5.71 4.78 7.57
CA GLY A 53 6.74 5.78 7.79
C GLY A 53 7.10 5.93 9.27
N ALA A 54 6.09 6.01 10.15
CA ALA A 54 6.28 6.06 11.60
C ALA A 54 6.96 4.78 12.12
N ASP A 55 6.50 3.61 11.66
CA ASP A 55 7.09 2.32 12.03
C ASP A 55 8.56 2.27 11.63
N ALA A 56 8.89 2.63 10.39
CA ALA A 56 10.28 2.66 9.90
C ALA A 56 11.16 3.64 10.69
N LEU A 57 10.66 4.83 11.03
CA LEU A 57 11.41 5.83 11.80
C LEU A 57 11.56 5.46 13.29
N SER A 58 10.62 4.68 13.83
CA SER A 58 10.62 4.22 15.22
C SER A 58 11.62 3.09 15.49
N GLN A 59 12.06 2.39 14.44
CA GLN A 59 13.08 1.34 14.56
C GLN A 59 14.41 1.90 15.08
N ARG A 60 15.27 1.01 15.57
CA ARG A 60 16.61 1.38 16.04
C ARG A 60 17.36 2.13 14.94
N ASP A 61 17.83 3.33 15.26
CA ASP A 61 18.47 4.27 14.34
C ASP A 61 17.60 4.77 13.17
N GLY A 62 16.33 4.39 13.08
CA GLY A 62 15.41 4.75 11.99
C GLY A 62 15.27 6.26 11.83
N TYR A 63 14.96 6.98 12.90
CA TYR A 63 14.96 8.45 12.88
C TYR A 63 16.38 9.03 12.79
N TYR A 64 17.31 8.58 13.64
CA TYR A 64 18.62 9.21 13.82
C TYR A 64 19.57 9.12 12.61
N LYS A 65 19.42 8.11 11.75
CA LYS A 65 20.21 7.94 10.52
C LYS A 65 19.43 8.30 9.26
N SER A 66 18.19 8.79 9.39
CA SER A 66 17.38 9.21 8.24
C SER A 66 17.66 10.66 7.82
N ALA A 67 17.31 10.96 6.57
CA ALA A 67 17.25 12.34 6.06
C ALA A 67 16.16 13.20 6.74
N TYR A 68 15.22 12.57 7.44
CA TYR A 68 14.13 13.25 8.15
C TYR A 68 14.54 13.78 9.52
N LYS A 69 15.77 13.50 9.96
CA LYS A 69 16.29 13.98 11.23
C LYS A 69 16.31 15.51 11.25
N ILE A 70 15.50 16.08 12.13
CA ILE A 70 15.47 17.51 12.37
C ILE A 70 16.71 17.87 13.19
N LEU A 71 17.55 18.74 12.63
CA LEU A 71 18.75 19.21 13.31
C LEU A 71 18.37 20.25 14.38
N LEU A 72 19.01 20.15 15.54
CA LEU A 72 18.85 21.14 16.60
C LEU A 72 19.24 22.53 16.08
N PRO A 73 18.50 23.60 16.42
CA PRO A 73 18.90 24.96 16.07
C PRO A 73 20.23 25.35 16.74
N ALA A 74 20.93 26.33 16.17
CA ALA A 74 22.29 26.70 16.60
C ALA A 74 22.37 27.09 18.09
N ASP A 75 21.35 27.76 18.61
CA ASP A 75 21.33 28.23 20.00
C ASP A 75 21.19 27.08 21.00
N VAL A 76 20.37 26.09 20.66
CA VAL A 76 20.14 24.91 21.51
C VAL A 76 21.36 23.99 21.49
N ARG A 77 22.08 23.88 20.37
CA ARG A 77 23.32 23.09 20.28
C ARG A 77 24.38 23.51 21.31
N LYS A 78 24.59 24.82 21.51
CA LYS A 78 25.54 25.34 22.50
C LYS A 78 25.23 24.86 23.92
N VAL A 79 23.95 24.80 24.27
CA VAL A 79 23.51 24.33 25.59
C VAL A 79 23.67 22.82 25.68
N THR A 80 23.24 22.07 24.66
CA THR A 80 23.36 20.61 24.65
C THR A 80 24.80 20.13 24.72
N ASP A 81 25.74 20.79 24.03
CA ASP A 81 27.15 20.39 24.05
C ASP A 81 27.80 20.60 25.43
N LYS A 82 27.38 21.63 26.17
CA LYS A 82 27.80 21.81 27.57
C LYS A 82 27.18 20.76 28.49
N LEU A 83 25.89 20.46 28.32
CA LEU A 83 25.16 19.49 29.14
C LEU A 83 25.67 18.05 28.95
N LYS A 84 26.12 17.68 27.75
CA LYS A 84 26.70 16.34 27.47
C LYS A 84 27.97 16.04 28.27
N ASN A 85 28.68 17.07 28.75
CA ASN A 85 29.92 16.93 29.50
C ASN A 85 29.71 16.85 31.02
N VAL A 86 28.47 16.90 31.49
CA VAL A 86 28.13 16.73 32.91
C VAL A 86 27.76 15.25 33.14
N PRO A 87 28.47 14.52 34.02
CA PRO A 87 28.23 13.10 34.28
C PRO A 87 26.88 12.82 34.96
#